data_AF-A0A9P9F6H4-F1
#
_entry.id   AF-A0A9P9F6H4-F1
#
_cell.length_a   1.000
_cell.length_b   1.000
_cell.length_c   1.000
_cell.angle_alpha   90.00
_cell.angle_beta   90.00
_cell.angle_gamma   90.00
#
_symmetry.space_group_name_H-M   'P 1'
#
loop_
_entity.id
_entity.type
_entity.pdbx_description
1 polymer ?
#
loop_
_entity_poly.entity_id
_entity_poly.type
_entity_poly.pdbx_seq_one_letter_code
_entity_poly.pdbx_strand_id
1 'polypeptide(L)'
;MTKRPNSSTEDDEGQRKRHHGEASSRPLPIPDLSTTTPWSSSDISSELPPLPRILDPELELAVFSHPGIGHGPNYERLEWLGDAYIEMIATALIFQTFGFASAGRNSQIREQLVRNVTLAKYFMQYKMDKRARLPSDMGTMEEMMRMRSKQKELTKIQGDIFEAYVAAVVVSDPVNGITAAITWLKSLWARTIKDQIKQAEKFRQSAHSAQGLQSTAHGGTSVSNALHKERLAQILVVKGILLRYEDVPSKDKKDKDTGLPLFTVGVYLDGWGESNKFLGVGTAIQKKEAGQNAAAMALENKKLMSLYGDKKKAFLAAQKALNEAKESKASA
;
A
#
# COMPACT_ATOMS: atom_id res chain seq x y z
N MET A 1 -50.10 -55.89 20.27
CA MET A 1 -50.85 -54.90 19.47
C MET A 1 -50.14 -53.56 19.54
N THR A 2 -49.58 -53.13 18.40
CA THR A 2 -49.53 -51.75 17.85
C THR A 2 -48.89 -50.62 18.65
N LYS A 3 -48.11 -49.67 18.12
CA LYS A 3 -47.36 -49.38 16.87
C LYS A 3 -46.69 -48.03 17.17
N ARG A 4 -45.44 -47.77 16.73
CA ARG A 4 -44.89 -46.38 16.69
C ARG A 4 -45.71 -45.52 15.71
N PRO A 5 -45.66 -44.18 15.84
CA PRO A 5 -44.80 -43.43 14.93
C PRO A 5 -44.01 -42.27 15.56
N ASN A 6 -43.13 -41.76 14.70
CA ASN A 6 -42.02 -40.81 14.81
C ASN A 6 -42.49 -39.41 14.35
N SER A 7 -41.97 -38.30 14.90
CA SER A 7 -41.49 -37.12 14.12
C SER A 7 -41.21 -35.85 14.95
N SER A 8 -40.07 -35.24 14.62
CA SER A 8 -39.77 -33.80 14.48
C SER A 8 -39.87 -32.85 15.69
N THR A 9 -38.68 -32.48 16.19
CA THR A 9 -38.37 -31.22 16.88
C THR A 9 -38.38 -30.06 15.88
N GLU A 10 -39.24 -29.07 16.09
CA GLU A 10 -39.18 -27.73 15.49
C GLU A 10 -38.97 -26.68 16.59
N ASP A 11 -38.31 -25.60 16.18
CA ASP A 11 -37.67 -24.54 16.95
C ASP A 11 -38.61 -23.66 17.79
N ASP A 12 -38.16 -23.22 18.97
CA ASP A 12 -38.80 -22.18 19.79
C ASP A 12 -37.80 -21.04 20.08
N GLU A 13 -37.69 -20.10 19.12
CA GLU A 13 -37.04 -18.80 19.34
C GLU A 13 -38.06 -17.80 19.93
N GLY A 14 -38.12 -17.75 21.26
CA GLY A 14 -38.84 -16.74 22.01
C GLY A 14 -38.14 -15.36 21.96
N GLN A 15 -38.74 -14.43 21.22
CA GLN A 15 -38.36 -13.01 21.10
C GLN A 15 -38.31 -12.28 22.46
N ARG A 16 -37.14 -11.72 22.82
CA ARG A 16 -37.03 -10.67 23.86
C ARG A 16 -36.88 -9.30 23.21
N LYS A 17 -37.96 -8.51 23.24
CA LYS A 17 -37.99 -7.09 22.80
C LYS A 17 -37.01 -6.25 23.64
N ARG A 18 -36.04 -5.62 22.98
CA ARG A 18 -35.16 -4.61 23.58
C ARG A 18 -35.79 -3.22 23.40
N HIS A 19 -35.92 -2.47 24.48
CA HIS A 19 -36.31 -1.07 24.45
C HIS A 19 -35.24 -0.23 23.74
N HIS A 20 -35.61 0.45 22.66
CA HIS A 20 -34.80 1.52 22.07
C HIS A 20 -35.05 2.81 22.85
N GLY A 21 -34.01 3.31 23.52
CA GLY A 21 -33.97 4.70 23.95
C GLY A 21 -33.84 5.59 22.73
N GLU A 22 -34.71 6.60 22.61
CA GLU A 22 -34.65 7.60 21.56
C GLU A 22 -33.34 8.41 21.69
N ALA A 23 -32.36 8.06 20.86
CA ALA A 23 -31.19 8.88 20.64
C ALA A 23 -31.59 10.06 19.72
N SER A 24 -31.33 11.28 20.18
CA SER A 24 -31.49 12.53 19.43
C SER A 24 -30.92 12.38 18.00
N SER A 25 -31.82 12.31 17.02
CA SER A 25 -31.51 12.14 15.59
C SER A 25 -31.06 13.45 14.94
N ARG A 26 -29.94 14.01 15.39
CA ARG A 26 -29.18 14.93 14.54
C ARG A 26 -28.18 14.08 13.75
N PRO A 27 -28.38 13.88 12.43
CA PRO A 27 -27.37 13.23 11.62
C PRO A 27 -26.07 14.04 11.71
N LEU A 28 -25.00 13.41 12.19
CA LEU A 28 -23.67 14.00 12.16
C LEU A 28 -23.25 14.11 10.69
N PRO A 29 -22.79 15.28 10.22
CA PRO A 29 -22.40 15.45 8.83
C PRO A 29 -21.24 14.51 8.50
N ILE A 30 -21.41 13.67 7.46
CA ILE A 30 -20.30 12.91 6.89
C ILE A 30 -19.33 13.92 6.26
N PRO A 31 -18.03 13.89 6.59
CA PRO A 31 -17.09 14.84 6.04
C PRO A 31 -17.03 14.73 4.51
N ASP A 32 -17.12 15.87 3.82
CA ASP A 32 -16.98 15.91 2.37
C ASP A 32 -15.51 15.69 1.98
N LEU A 33 -15.20 14.46 1.52
CA LEU A 33 -13.87 14.05 1.08
C LEU A 33 -13.50 14.61 -0.30
N SER A 34 -14.32 15.47 -0.92
CA SER A 34 -14.02 16.16 -2.17
C SER A 34 -12.69 16.94 -2.14
N THR A 35 -12.19 17.27 -0.94
CA THR A 35 -10.90 17.94 -0.71
C THR A 35 -9.68 17.02 -0.87
N THR A 36 -9.86 15.70 -0.87
CA THR A 36 -8.75 14.75 -1.02
C THR A 36 -8.27 14.73 -2.48
N THR A 37 -7.06 15.24 -2.70
CA THR A 37 -6.39 15.21 -3.99
C THR A 37 -5.30 14.14 -4.01
N PRO A 38 -4.98 13.54 -5.17
CA PRO A 38 -3.86 12.61 -5.25
C PRO A 38 -2.55 13.29 -4.83
N TRP A 39 -1.63 12.51 -4.25
CA TRP A 39 -0.25 12.95 -4.06
C TRP A 39 0.47 13.10 -5.39
N SER A 40 1.34 14.09 -5.40
CA SER A 40 2.28 14.43 -6.46
C SER A 40 3.67 14.64 -5.88
N SER A 41 4.70 14.66 -6.73
CA SER A 41 6.06 14.96 -6.29
C SER A 41 6.19 16.36 -5.68
N SER A 42 5.32 17.31 -6.02
CA SER A 42 5.28 18.64 -5.40
C SER A 42 4.78 18.64 -3.96
N ASP A 43 4.06 17.62 -3.51
CA ASP A 43 3.64 17.49 -2.10
C ASP A 43 4.82 17.01 -1.21
N ILE A 44 5.93 16.55 -1.79
CA ILE A 44 7.08 16.01 -1.04
C ILE A 44 7.97 17.16 -0.55
N SER A 45 7.80 17.54 0.72
CA SER A 45 8.67 18.51 1.40
C SER A 45 9.74 17.86 2.28
N SER A 46 10.92 18.45 2.38
CA SER A 46 11.90 18.08 3.41
C SER A 46 11.48 18.56 4.80
N GLU A 47 10.74 19.67 4.86
CA GLU A 47 10.32 20.31 6.10
C GLU A 47 9.06 19.64 6.68
N LEU A 48 8.93 19.73 8.00
CA LEU A 48 7.75 19.25 8.71
C LEU A 48 6.61 20.26 8.48
N PRO A 49 5.42 19.83 7.99
CA PRO A 49 4.32 20.78 7.79
C PRO A 49 3.89 21.37 9.14
N PRO A 50 3.37 22.61 9.17
CA PRO A 50 2.95 23.25 10.40
C PRO A 50 1.85 22.43 11.08
N LEU A 51 1.93 22.33 12.41
CA LEU A 51 0.96 21.59 13.20
C LEU A 51 -0.36 22.39 13.25
N PRO A 52 -1.51 21.82 12.83
CA PRO A 52 -2.80 22.51 12.88
C PRO A 52 -3.18 22.84 14.33
N ARG A 53 -3.78 23.99 14.57
CA ARG A 53 -4.19 24.39 15.94
C ARG A 53 -5.47 23.68 16.33
N ILE A 54 -5.57 23.28 17.60
CA ILE A 54 -6.83 22.87 18.23
C ILE A 54 -7.44 24.13 18.85
N LEU A 55 -8.64 24.50 18.39
CA LEU A 55 -9.27 25.77 18.78
C LEU A 55 -9.95 25.72 20.15
N ASP A 56 -10.33 24.52 20.60
CA ASP A 56 -10.98 24.28 21.88
C ASP A 56 -9.92 23.97 22.95
N PRO A 57 -9.77 24.81 23.99
CA PRO A 57 -8.80 24.59 25.05
C PRO A 57 -9.04 23.30 25.87
N GLU A 58 -10.27 22.84 26.00
CA GLU A 58 -10.57 21.60 26.73
C GLU A 58 -10.15 20.38 25.92
N LEU A 59 -10.37 20.38 24.61
CA LEU A 59 -9.85 19.35 23.71
C LEU A 59 -8.32 19.35 23.67
N GLU A 60 -7.71 20.54 23.59
CA GLU A 60 -6.26 20.72 23.65
C GLU A 60 -5.69 20.21 24.98
N LEU A 61 -6.43 20.33 26.09
CA LEU A 61 -6.06 19.74 27.37
C LEU A 61 -6.21 18.20 27.35
N ALA A 62 -7.31 17.70 26.79
CA ALA A 62 -7.66 16.28 26.77
C ALA A 62 -6.62 15.44 26.00
N VAL A 63 -6.25 15.89 24.79
CA VAL A 63 -5.32 15.16 23.89
C VAL A 63 -4.00 14.82 24.56
N PHE A 64 -3.49 15.71 25.40
CA PHE A 64 -2.20 15.53 26.07
C PHE A 64 -2.32 14.96 27.49
N SER A 65 -3.47 14.43 27.88
CA SER A 65 -3.68 13.84 29.20
C SER A 65 -3.88 12.34 29.12
N HIS A 66 -2.95 11.58 29.71
CA HIS A 66 -3.09 10.14 29.84
C HIS A 66 -4.31 9.78 30.72
N PRO A 67 -5.09 8.75 30.35
CA PRO A 67 -6.30 8.35 31.10
C PRO A 67 -6.02 7.98 32.58
N GLY A 68 -4.80 7.55 32.89
CA GLY A 68 -4.36 7.22 34.25
C GLY A 68 -4.10 8.41 35.20
N ILE A 69 -4.21 9.67 34.77
CA ILE A 69 -3.95 10.85 35.63
C ILE A 69 -5.05 11.07 36.68
N GLY A 70 -6.25 10.53 36.47
CA GLY A 70 -7.37 10.63 37.40
C GLY A 70 -8.63 11.16 36.73
N HIS A 71 -9.51 11.77 37.53
CA HIS A 71 -10.79 12.30 37.05
C HIS A 71 -10.56 13.62 36.30
N GLY A 72 -10.62 13.58 34.97
CA GLY A 72 -10.47 14.74 34.10
C GLY A 72 -10.54 14.35 32.61
N PRO A 73 -10.59 15.34 31.71
CA PRO A 73 -10.57 15.09 30.28
C PRO A 73 -9.26 14.40 29.88
N ASN A 74 -9.37 13.36 29.06
CA ASN A 74 -8.25 12.56 28.59
C ASN A 74 -8.44 12.17 27.12
N TYR A 75 -7.40 11.62 26.51
CA TYR A 75 -7.38 11.36 25.08
C TYR A 75 -8.18 10.14 24.64
N GLU A 76 -8.65 9.25 25.54
CA GLU A 76 -9.18 7.92 25.18
C GLU A 76 -10.33 7.99 24.16
N ARG A 77 -11.31 8.87 24.37
CA ARG A 77 -12.42 9.03 23.41
C ARG A 77 -11.98 9.70 22.09
N LEU A 78 -10.96 10.54 22.15
CA LEU A 78 -10.42 11.22 20.98
C LEU A 78 -9.52 10.29 20.17
N GLU A 79 -8.76 9.40 20.82
CA GLU A 79 -7.95 8.35 20.20
C GLU A 79 -8.85 7.42 19.40
N TRP A 80 -9.91 6.89 20.03
CA TRP A 80 -10.91 6.06 19.36
C TRP A 80 -11.52 6.72 18.12
N LEU A 81 -11.82 8.02 18.19
CA LEU A 81 -12.33 8.79 17.04
C LEU A 81 -11.23 9.07 16.00
N GLY A 82 -10.01 9.31 16.47
CA GLY A 82 -8.84 9.67 15.67
C GLY A 82 -8.34 8.54 14.80
N ASP A 83 -8.36 7.30 15.31
CA ASP A 83 -8.09 6.07 14.56
C ASP A 83 -8.95 6.00 13.29
N ALA A 84 -10.26 6.19 13.45
CA ALA A 84 -11.20 6.19 12.32
C ALA A 84 -10.91 7.32 11.31
N TYR A 85 -10.59 8.53 11.79
CA TYR A 85 -10.23 9.65 10.89
C TYR A 85 -8.94 9.38 10.12
N ILE A 86 -7.89 8.93 10.79
CA ILE A 86 -6.60 8.64 10.17
C ILE A 86 -6.76 7.53 9.11
N GLU A 87 -7.46 6.44 9.44
CA GLU A 87 -7.72 5.33 8.53
C GLU A 87 -8.50 5.78 7.28
N MET A 88 -9.55 6.59 7.47
CA MET A 88 -10.36 7.12 6.38
C MET A 88 -9.55 8.06 5.48
N ILE A 89 -8.84 9.04 6.05
CA ILE A 89 -8.05 10.02 5.30
C ILE A 89 -6.92 9.32 4.54
N ALA A 90 -6.21 8.39 5.18
CA ALA A 90 -5.15 7.61 4.54
C ALA A 90 -5.72 6.79 3.38
N THR A 91 -6.82 6.08 3.60
CA THR A 91 -7.48 5.27 2.56
C THR A 91 -7.90 6.12 1.36
N ALA A 92 -8.52 7.28 1.60
CA ALA A 92 -8.96 8.19 0.53
C ALA A 92 -7.78 8.70 -0.31
N LEU A 93 -6.72 9.22 0.33
CA LEU A 93 -5.53 9.70 -0.37
C LEU A 93 -4.80 8.59 -1.14
N ILE A 94 -4.72 7.38 -0.57
CA ILE A 94 -4.13 6.21 -1.22
C ILE A 94 -4.94 5.80 -2.44
N PHE A 95 -6.28 5.75 -2.33
CA PHE A 95 -7.16 5.37 -3.43
C PHE A 95 -7.03 6.34 -4.61
N GLN A 96 -7.01 7.65 -4.33
CA GLN A 96 -6.81 8.68 -5.37
C GLN A 96 -5.42 8.59 -6.02
N THR A 97 -4.39 8.30 -5.23
CA THR A 97 -2.99 8.33 -5.72
C THR A 97 -2.57 7.03 -6.41
N PHE A 98 -2.99 5.89 -5.86
CA PHE A 98 -2.53 4.55 -6.21
C PHE A 98 -3.68 3.65 -6.66
N GLY A 99 -4.76 4.19 -7.23
CA GLY A 99 -5.93 3.42 -7.67
C GLY A 99 -5.62 2.31 -8.69
N PHE A 100 -4.46 2.34 -9.35
CA PHE A 100 -3.97 1.28 -10.24
C PHE A 100 -3.29 0.11 -9.50
N ALA A 101 -2.91 0.29 -8.22
CA ALA A 101 -2.26 -0.74 -7.42
C ALA A 101 -3.28 -1.72 -6.84
N SER A 102 -2.80 -2.90 -6.43
CA SER A 102 -3.65 -3.92 -5.82
C SER A 102 -4.13 -3.49 -4.43
N ALA A 103 -5.28 -4.03 -4.00
CA ALA A 103 -5.80 -3.80 -2.65
C ALA A 103 -4.77 -4.12 -1.56
N GLY A 104 -4.04 -5.23 -1.69
CA GLY A 104 -2.99 -5.60 -0.74
C GLY A 104 -1.84 -4.60 -0.69
N ARG A 105 -1.43 -4.02 -1.83
CA ARG A 105 -0.40 -2.97 -1.85
C ARG A 105 -0.92 -1.68 -1.20
N ASN A 106 -2.17 -1.31 -1.46
CA ASN A 106 -2.81 -0.15 -0.85
C ASN A 106 -2.93 -0.31 0.67
N SER A 107 -3.29 -1.50 1.16
CA SER A 107 -3.29 -1.82 2.59
C SER A 107 -1.91 -1.72 3.22
N GLN A 108 -0.85 -2.18 2.55
CA GLN A 108 0.52 -2.04 3.04
C GLN A 108 0.98 -0.58 3.16
N ILE A 109 0.64 0.24 2.16
CA ILE A 109 0.93 1.68 2.21
C ILE A 109 0.17 2.32 3.37
N ARG A 110 -1.11 1.97 3.56
CA ARG A 110 -1.91 2.49 4.67
C ARG A 110 -1.31 2.12 6.02
N GLU A 111 -1.00 0.85 6.24
CA GLU A 111 -0.33 0.35 7.45
C GLU A 111 0.98 1.11 7.74
N GLN A 112 1.78 1.41 6.70
CA GLN A 112 3.01 2.19 6.86
C GLN A 112 2.75 3.60 7.43
N LEU A 113 1.62 4.23 7.06
CA LEU A 113 1.24 5.59 7.49
C LEU A 113 0.63 5.62 8.89
N VAL A 114 -0.23 4.64 9.21
CA VAL A 114 -1.11 4.70 10.39
C VAL A 114 -0.61 3.89 11.58
N ARG A 115 0.36 2.96 11.40
CA ARG A 115 0.89 2.17 12.53
C ARG A 115 1.49 3.04 13.64
N ASN A 116 1.33 2.63 14.90
CA ASN A 116 1.79 3.36 16.08
C ASN A 116 3.28 3.75 16.02
N VAL A 117 4.14 2.91 15.45
CA VAL A 117 5.57 3.22 15.30
C VAL A 117 5.80 4.45 14.39
N THR A 118 4.96 4.63 13.38
CA THR A 118 5.02 5.79 12.48
C THR A 118 4.43 7.02 13.18
N LEU A 119 3.26 6.89 13.82
CA LEU A 119 2.61 7.98 14.55
C LEU A 119 3.48 8.51 15.70
N ALA A 120 4.11 7.61 16.46
CA ALA A 120 5.06 7.93 17.52
C ALA A 120 6.27 8.74 17.02
N LYS A 121 6.74 8.49 15.79
CA LYS A 121 7.80 9.31 15.18
C LYS A 121 7.32 10.72 14.91
N TYR A 122 6.11 10.91 14.42
CA TYR A 122 5.55 12.25 14.19
C TYR A 122 5.35 12.99 15.50
N PHE A 123 4.80 12.31 16.52
CA PHE A 123 4.67 12.83 17.87
C PHE A 123 5.99 13.45 18.37
N MET A 124 7.11 12.73 18.20
CA MET A 124 8.44 13.22 18.56
C MET A 124 8.94 14.36 17.67
N GLN A 125 8.70 14.31 16.35
CA GLN A 125 9.08 15.38 15.43
C GLN A 125 8.41 16.71 15.77
N TYR A 126 7.15 16.66 16.24
CA TYR A 126 6.39 17.81 16.69
C TYR A 126 6.67 18.22 18.14
N LYS A 127 7.58 17.51 18.84
CA LYS A 127 7.91 17.75 20.26
C LYS A 127 6.68 17.71 21.18
N MET A 128 5.74 16.84 20.85
CA MET A 128 4.51 16.64 21.64
C MET A 128 4.80 16.02 23.01
N ASP A 129 5.98 15.42 23.20
CA ASP A 129 6.48 14.91 24.48
C ASP A 129 6.51 15.99 25.57
N LYS A 130 6.77 17.24 25.21
CA LYS A 130 6.82 18.37 26.15
C LYS A 130 5.46 18.79 26.69
N ARG A 131 4.39 18.31 26.06
CA ARG A 131 3.01 18.66 26.38
C ARG A 131 2.28 17.50 27.04
N ALA A 132 2.67 16.27 26.72
CA ALA A 132 2.08 15.06 27.25
C ALA A 132 2.25 14.97 28.77
N ARG A 133 1.14 14.73 29.45
CA ARG A 133 1.10 14.46 30.88
C ARG A 133 0.87 12.98 31.08
N LEU A 134 1.68 12.39 31.95
CA LEU A 134 1.61 10.99 32.34
C LEU A 134 1.27 10.87 33.83
N PRO A 135 0.73 9.73 34.27
CA PRO A 135 0.55 9.42 35.69
C PRO A 135 1.90 9.42 36.42
N SER A 136 1.92 9.86 37.68
CA SER A 136 3.17 10.01 38.44
C SER A 136 3.93 8.69 38.66
N ASP A 137 3.22 7.56 38.71
CA ASP A 137 3.78 6.22 38.85
C ASP A 137 4.42 5.68 37.55
N MET A 138 4.06 6.26 36.40
CA MET A 138 4.63 5.90 35.10
C MET A 138 5.96 6.63 34.82
N GLY A 139 6.23 7.71 35.56
CA GLY A 139 7.37 8.61 35.36
C GLY A 139 7.14 9.59 34.22
N THR A 140 8.18 10.35 33.90
CA THR A 140 8.18 11.29 32.76
C THR A 140 8.37 10.57 31.43
N MET A 141 7.94 11.20 30.34
CA MET A 141 8.11 10.67 28.98
C MET A 141 9.61 10.44 28.66
N GLU A 142 10.47 11.36 29.11
CA GLU A 142 11.92 11.27 28.96
C GLU A 142 12.53 10.08 29.72
N GLU A 143 12.03 9.78 30.92
CA GLU A 143 12.48 8.62 31.70
C GLU A 143 12.04 7.32 31.02
N MET A 144 10.78 7.25 30.55
CA MET A 144 10.29 6.09 29.79
C MET A 144 11.11 5.80 28.54
N MET A 145 11.52 6.84 27.80
CA MET A 145 12.38 6.69 26.60
C MET A 145 13.73 6.05 26.90
N ARG A 146 14.27 6.21 28.11
CA ARG A 146 15.55 5.62 28.52
C ARG A 146 15.40 4.14 28.90
N MET A 147 14.18 3.68 29.15
CA MET A 147 13.89 2.32 29.62
C MET A 147 13.45 1.41 28.48
N ARG A 148 14.30 0.46 28.07
CA ARG A 148 13.97 -0.50 27.00
C ARG A 148 12.69 -1.30 27.26
N SER A 149 12.41 -1.65 28.52
CA SER A 149 11.20 -2.39 28.91
C SER A 149 9.91 -1.62 28.65
N LYS A 150 9.97 -0.28 28.62
CA LYS A 150 8.81 0.61 28.45
C LYS A 150 8.63 1.11 27.01
N GLN A 151 9.53 0.76 26.10
CA GLN A 151 9.50 1.27 24.72
C GLN A 151 8.21 0.92 23.96
N LYS A 152 7.65 -0.27 24.15
CA LYS A 152 6.40 -0.69 23.48
C LYS A 152 5.20 0.10 24.00
N GLU A 153 5.08 0.23 25.32
CA GLU A 153 4.04 1.00 25.99
C GLU A 153 4.12 2.48 25.59
N LEU A 154 5.33 3.04 25.62
CA LEU A 154 5.63 4.39 25.16
C LEU A 154 5.20 4.62 23.69
N THR A 155 5.55 3.70 22.80
CA THR A 155 5.18 3.78 21.38
C THR A 155 3.66 3.77 21.21
N LYS A 156 2.95 3.01 22.05
CA LYS A 156 1.49 3.01 22.06
C LYS A 156 0.96 4.38 22.48
N ILE A 157 1.33 4.87 23.67
CA ILE A 157 0.89 6.18 24.19
C ILE A 157 1.14 7.31 23.19
N GLN A 158 2.31 7.31 22.53
CA GLN A 158 2.64 8.33 21.54
C GLN A 158 1.78 8.24 20.26
N GLY A 159 1.38 7.02 19.86
CA GLY A 159 0.43 6.80 18.78
C GLY A 159 -0.96 7.27 19.15
N ASP A 160 -1.46 6.81 20.30
CA ASP A 160 -2.77 7.14 20.86
C ASP A 160 -2.97 8.67 20.98
N ILE A 161 -1.96 9.40 21.48
CA ILE A 161 -2.00 10.88 21.55
C ILE A 161 -2.03 11.51 20.15
N PHE A 162 -1.31 10.96 19.17
CA PHE A 162 -1.30 11.49 17.81
C PHE A 162 -2.66 11.29 17.12
N GLU A 163 -3.31 10.15 17.30
CA GLU A 163 -4.68 9.88 16.85
C GLU A 163 -5.66 10.87 17.49
N ALA A 164 -5.59 11.01 18.81
CA ALA A 164 -6.41 11.96 19.54
C ALA A 164 -6.21 13.41 19.07
N TYR A 165 -4.97 13.79 18.73
CA TYR A 165 -4.65 15.09 18.17
C TYR A 165 -5.38 15.32 16.83
N VAL A 166 -5.35 14.33 15.94
CA VAL A 166 -6.08 14.41 14.66
C VAL A 166 -7.58 14.61 14.91
N ALA A 167 -8.18 13.82 15.81
CA ALA A 167 -9.59 13.98 16.14
C ALA A 167 -9.90 15.37 16.69
N ALA A 168 -9.08 15.89 17.61
CA ALA A 168 -9.27 17.21 18.19
C ALA A 168 -9.13 18.35 17.17
N VAL A 169 -8.21 18.25 16.22
CA VAL A 169 -8.12 19.20 15.09
C VAL A 169 -9.43 19.21 14.29
N VAL A 170 -9.99 18.02 14.01
CA VAL A 170 -11.24 17.90 13.25
C VAL A 170 -12.43 18.48 14.02
N VAL A 171 -12.58 18.12 15.29
CA VAL A 171 -13.79 18.47 16.06
C VAL A 171 -13.74 19.88 16.67
N SER A 172 -12.55 20.47 16.85
CA SER A 172 -12.42 21.84 17.37
C SER A 172 -12.75 22.93 16.35
N ASP A 173 -12.73 22.62 15.06
CA ASP A 173 -13.24 23.48 13.99
C ASP A 173 -14.23 22.69 13.12
N PRO A 174 -15.55 22.74 13.41
CA PRO A 174 -16.55 21.99 12.65
C PRO A 174 -16.63 22.34 11.16
N VAL A 175 -16.06 23.48 10.74
CA VAL A 175 -16.12 23.95 9.35
C VAL A 175 -14.84 23.58 8.60
N ASN A 176 -13.66 23.87 9.16
CA ASN A 176 -12.39 23.69 8.45
C ASN A 176 -11.52 22.56 9.02
N GLY A 177 -11.88 21.98 10.16
CA GLY A 177 -11.06 21.02 10.89
C GLY A 177 -10.69 19.80 10.06
N ILE A 178 -11.65 19.23 9.33
CA ILE A 178 -11.37 18.10 8.43
C ILE A 178 -10.42 18.48 7.29
N THR A 179 -10.64 19.62 6.65
CA THR A 179 -9.80 20.10 5.54
C THR A 179 -8.37 20.39 6.03
N ALA A 180 -8.23 20.97 7.22
CA ALA A 180 -6.95 21.22 7.86
C ALA A 180 -6.22 19.90 8.18
N ALA A 181 -6.93 18.91 8.74
CA ALA A 181 -6.38 17.59 9.01
C ALA A 181 -5.94 16.87 7.72
N ILE A 182 -6.77 16.86 6.67
CA ILE A 182 -6.44 16.26 5.36
C ILE A 182 -5.19 16.93 4.78
N THR A 183 -5.14 18.25 4.74
CA THR A 183 -4.03 19.01 4.15
C THR A 183 -2.72 18.76 4.90
N TRP A 184 -2.78 18.76 6.23
CA TRP A 184 -1.65 18.48 7.09
C TRP A 184 -1.15 17.04 6.94
N LEU A 185 -2.03 16.05 7.05
CA LEU A 185 -1.68 14.62 6.94
C LEU A 185 -1.19 14.27 5.54
N LYS A 186 -1.80 14.83 4.48
CA LYS A 186 -1.31 14.69 3.10
C LYS A 186 0.14 15.13 3.01
N SER A 187 0.45 16.33 3.51
CA SER A 187 1.81 16.88 3.46
C SER A 187 2.79 16.08 4.32
N LEU A 188 2.37 15.62 5.50
CA LEU A 188 3.19 14.85 6.43
C LEU A 188 3.52 13.46 5.87
N TRP A 189 2.53 12.76 5.35
CA TRP A 189 2.66 11.41 4.80
C TRP A 189 3.41 11.40 3.47
N ALA A 190 3.34 12.47 2.66
CA ALA A 190 4.15 12.58 1.43
C ALA A 190 5.65 12.42 1.71
N ARG A 191 6.12 12.86 2.88
CA ARG A 191 7.52 12.70 3.34
C ARG A 191 7.87 11.24 3.62
N THR A 192 6.89 10.45 4.05
CA THR A 192 7.02 9.07 4.50
C THR A 192 6.97 8.07 3.34
N ILE A 193 6.11 8.34 2.36
CA ILE A 193 5.90 7.49 1.17
C ILE A 193 6.40 8.14 -0.12
N LYS A 194 7.42 9.00 -0.02
CA LYS A 194 8.00 9.76 -1.15
C LYS A 194 8.38 8.90 -2.34
N ASP A 195 8.89 7.70 -2.11
CA ASP A 195 9.38 6.82 -3.15
C ASP A 195 8.22 6.13 -3.88
N GLN A 196 7.17 5.77 -3.15
CA GLN A 196 5.91 5.25 -3.67
C GLN A 196 5.24 6.30 -4.57
N ILE A 197 5.16 7.56 -4.12
CA ILE A 197 4.60 8.69 -4.89
C ILE A 197 5.37 8.87 -6.20
N LYS A 198 6.70 8.95 -6.15
CA LYS A 198 7.57 9.09 -7.34
C LYS A 198 7.42 7.93 -8.31
N GLN A 199 7.29 6.70 -7.80
CA GLN A 199 7.06 5.52 -8.64
C GLN A 199 5.69 5.57 -9.34
N ALA A 200 4.64 5.99 -8.63
CA ALA A 200 3.31 6.14 -9.19
C ALA A 200 3.25 7.20 -10.30
N GLU A 201 3.94 8.33 -10.14
CA GLU A 201 4.03 9.33 -11.21
C GLU A 201 4.77 8.84 -12.44
N LYS A 202 5.90 8.16 -12.27
CA LYS A 202 6.63 7.56 -13.39
C LYS A 202 5.77 6.54 -14.14
N PHE A 203 5.00 5.73 -13.41
CA PHE A 203 4.06 4.79 -13.99
C PHE A 203 2.95 5.49 -14.80
N ARG A 204 2.39 6.59 -14.28
CA ARG A 204 1.41 7.40 -15.03
C ARG A 204 2.00 8.03 -16.29
N GLN A 205 3.21 8.57 -16.21
CA GLN A 205 3.89 9.19 -17.35
C GLN A 205 4.22 8.17 -18.45
N SER A 206 4.65 6.96 -18.09
CA SER A 206 4.92 5.90 -19.06
C SER A 206 3.65 5.35 -19.70
N ALA A 207 2.55 5.25 -18.95
CA ALA A 207 1.24 4.86 -19.48
C ALA A 207 0.68 5.90 -20.49
N HIS A 208 0.77 7.20 -20.17
CA HIS A 208 0.35 8.26 -21.09
C HIS A 208 1.21 8.32 -22.37
N SER A 209 2.51 8.09 -22.25
CA SER A 209 3.42 8.03 -23.41
C SER A 209 3.12 6.83 -24.32
N ALA A 210 2.64 5.72 -23.77
CA ALA A 210 2.22 4.54 -24.54
C ALA A 210 0.87 4.73 -25.26
N GLN A 211 -0.06 5.51 -24.68
CA GLN A 211 -1.34 5.84 -25.29
C GLN A 211 -1.25 6.91 -26.40
N GLY A 212 -0.25 7.79 -26.35
CA GLY A 212 -0.02 8.82 -27.39
C GLY A 212 0.37 8.29 -28.77
N LEU A 213 0.72 6.99 -28.90
CA LEU A 213 1.05 6.34 -30.18
C LEU A 213 -0.11 5.52 -30.78
N GLN A 214 -1.31 5.50 -30.17
CA GLN A 214 -2.43 4.66 -30.60
C GLN A 214 -3.74 5.41 -30.88
N SER A 215 -3.70 6.69 -31.24
CA SER A 215 -4.91 7.40 -31.70
C SER A 215 -5.09 7.30 -33.23
N THR A 216 -5.34 6.08 -33.74
CA THR A 216 -6.10 5.81 -34.97
C THR A 216 -6.58 4.35 -35.00
N ALA A 217 -7.50 3.96 -34.11
CA ALA A 217 -8.48 2.90 -34.39
C ALA A 217 -9.55 2.87 -33.29
N HIS A 218 -10.80 3.09 -33.69
CA HIS A 218 -11.99 2.80 -32.90
C HIS A 218 -12.12 1.29 -32.61
N GLY A 219 -12.67 0.97 -31.44
CA GLY A 219 -13.18 -0.35 -31.13
C GLY A 219 -12.76 -0.81 -29.74
N GLY A 220 -13.68 -0.74 -28.78
CA GLY A 220 -13.43 -1.17 -27.41
C GLY A 220 -13.01 -2.64 -27.33
N THR A 221 -12.09 -2.93 -26.42
CA THR A 221 -12.03 -4.10 -25.52
C THR A 221 -10.76 -3.97 -24.68
N SER A 222 -10.91 -4.05 -23.35
CA SER A 222 -9.92 -4.43 -22.34
C SER A 222 -8.43 -4.33 -22.75
N VAL A 223 -7.75 -3.25 -22.34
CA VAL A 223 -6.31 -3.09 -22.59
C VAL A 223 -5.52 -4.04 -21.68
N SER A 224 -4.97 -5.06 -22.35
CA SER A 224 -3.97 -6.03 -21.90
C SER A 224 -2.86 -5.44 -21.02
N ASN A 225 -2.89 -5.79 -19.73
CA ASN A 225 -1.74 -5.76 -18.84
C ASN A 225 -0.80 -6.92 -19.21
N ALA A 226 0.02 -6.75 -20.26
CA ALA A 226 1.07 -7.72 -20.55
C ALA A 226 2.16 -7.66 -19.47
N LEU A 227 2.17 -8.64 -18.56
CA LEU A 227 3.18 -8.85 -17.51
C LEU A 227 4.58 -8.93 -18.16
N HIS A 228 5.61 -8.30 -17.56
CA HIS A 228 7.00 -8.29 -18.07
C HIS A 228 7.52 -9.68 -18.48
N LYS A 229 7.11 -10.74 -17.77
CA LYS A 229 7.44 -12.13 -18.14
C LYS A 229 6.91 -12.55 -19.51
N GLU A 230 5.68 -12.15 -19.84
CA GLU A 230 5.05 -12.44 -21.13
C GLU A 230 5.77 -11.71 -22.26
N ARG A 231 6.06 -10.42 -22.06
CA ARG A 231 6.82 -9.63 -23.04
C ARG A 231 8.22 -10.21 -23.29
N LEU A 232 8.91 -10.62 -22.23
CA LEU A 232 10.21 -11.28 -22.35
C LEU A 232 10.09 -12.62 -23.10
N ALA A 233 9.06 -13.42 -22.81
CA ALA A 233 8.80 -14.65 -23.53
C ALA A 233 8.50 -14.39 -25.02
N GLN A 234 7.71 -13.37 -25.35
CA GLN A 234 7.43 -12.97 -26.74
C GLN A 234 8.71 -12.61 -27.51
N ILE A 235 9.72 -12.03 -26.86
CA ILE A 235 10.99 -11.69 -27.51
C ILE A 235 11.89 -12.92 -27.69
N LEU A 236 11.96 -13.80 -26.69
CA LEU A 236 13.01 -14.81 -26.62
C LEU A 236 12.56 -16.23 -26.96
N VAL A 237 11.30 -16.58 -26.64
CA VAL A 237 10.81 -17.96 -26.68
C VAL A 237 10.27 -18.30 -28.07
N VAL A 238 10.74 -19.43 -28.59
CA VAL A 238 10.19 -20.19 -29.72
C VAL A 238 10.32 -21.67 -29.38
N LYS A 239 9.79 -22.56 -30.22
CA LYS A 239 9.88 -24.01 -29.99
C LYS A 239 11.33 -24.45 -29.79
N GLY A 240 11.66 -24.97 -28.61
CA GLY A 240 13.01 -25.41 -28.23
C GLY A 240 13.84 -24.39 -27.44
N ILE A 241 13.30 -23.19 -27.14
CA ILE A 241 13.95 -22.17 -26.32
C ILE A 241 13.11 -21.96 -25.05
N LEU A 242 13.73 -22.06 -23.87
CA LEU A 242 13.03 -22.01 -22.58
C LEU A 242 13.53 -20.83 -21.73
N LEU A 243 12.60 -20.21 -21.00
CA LEU A 243 12.90 -19.31 -19.90
C LEU A 243 12.58 -19.98 -18.56
N ARG A 244 13.56 -20.07 -17.67
CA ARG A 244 13.39 -20.57 -16.29
C ARG A 244 13.45 -19.42 -15.29
N TYR A 245 12.60 -19.48 -14.26
CA TYR A 245 12.61 -18.55 -13.14
C TYR A 245 12.92 -19.32 -11.88
N GLU A 246 14.06 -19.01 -11.27
CA GLU A 246 14.61 -19.78 -10.15
C GLU A 246 14.80 -18.87 -8.94
N ASP A 247 14.57 -19.41 -7.74
CA ASP A 247 14.82 -18.67 -6.51
C ASP A 247 16.32 -18.53 -6.31
N VAL A 248 16.77 -17.30 -6.14
CA VAL A 248 18.18 -17.01 -5.83
C VAL A 248 18.29 -16.86 -4.32
N PRO A 249 19.18 -17.62 -3.65
CA PRO A 249 19.40 -17.48 -2.21
C PRO A 249 19.85 -16.06 -1.86
N SER A 250 18.95 -15.24 -1.32
CA SER A 250 19.29 -13.94 -0.75
C SER A 250 19.27 -14.06 0.77
N LYS A 251 20.45 -14.17 1.39
CA LYS A 251 20.56 -14.14 2.85
C LYS A 251 20.04 -12.80 3.38
N ASP A 252 19.00 -12.87 4.21
CA ASP A 252 18.50 -11.84 5.13
C ASP A 252 18.16 -10.46 4.54
N LYS A 253 17.82 -10.37 3.25
CA LYS A 253 17.33 -9.11 2.68
C LYS A 253 15.90 -8.84 3.13
N LYS A 254 15.70 -7.77 3.88
CA LYS A 254 14.40 -7.26 4.29
C LYS A 254 14.09 -5.95 3.60
N ASP A 255 12.83 -5.77 3.27
CA ASP A 255 12.32 -4.50 2.78
C ASP A 255 12.49 -3.42 3.87
N LYS A 256 13.02 -2.25 3.50
CA LYS A 256 13.39 -1.21 4.47
C LYS A 256 12.17 -0.54 5.11
N ASP A 257 11.04 -0.54 4.42
CA ASP A 257 9.84 0.18 4.84
C ASP A 257 8.91 -0.72 5.67
N THR A 258 8.74 -1.96 5.21
CA THR A 258 7.84 -2.96 5.81
C THR A 258 8.54 -3.93 6.78
N GLY A 259 9.86 -4.10 6.68
CA GLY A 259 10.63 -5.06 7.49
C GLY A 259 10.41 -6.53 7.11
N LEU A 260 9.62 -6.80 6.06
CA LEU A 260 9.31 -8.15 5.59
C LEU A 260 10.48 -8.74 4.77
N PRO A 261 10.65 -10.07 4.75
CA PRO A 261 11.66 -10.72 3.92
C PRO A 261 11.37 -10.50 2.43
N LEU A 262 12.43 -10.25 1.66
CA LEU A 262 12.37 -10.11 0.21
C LEU A 262 12.69 -11.45 -0.47
N PHE A 263 11.86 -11.83 -1.43
CA PHE A 263 12.17 -12.90 -2.37
C PHE A 263 13.06 -12.37 -3.48
N THR A 264 14.06 -13.16 -3.86
CA THR A 264 14.93 -12.87 -5.01
C THR A 264 14.74 -13.97 -6.05
N VAL A 265 14.41 -13.58 -7.28
CA VAL A 265 14.18 -14.51 -8.40
C VAL A 265 15.12 -14.14 -9.54
N GLY A 266 15.84 -15.11 -10.09
CA GLY A 266 16.64 -14.99 -11.31
C GLY A 266 15.87 -15.52 -12.52
N VAL A 267 16.08 -14.93 -13.70
CA VAL A 267 15.58 -15.45 -14.97
C VAL A 267 16.75 -15.93 -15.84
N TYR A 268 16.63 -17.15 -16.35
CA TYR A 268 17.65 -17.87 -17.11
C TYR A 268 17.08 -18.36 -18.44
N LEU A 269 17.93 -18.43 -19.46
CA LEU A 269 17.60 -18.86 -20.81
C LEU A 269 18.36 -20.14 -21.16
N ASP A 270 17.64 -21.12 -21.70
CA ASP A 270 18.24 -22.27 -22.39
C ASP A 270 17.79 -22.27 -23.84
N GLY A 271 18.77 -22.26 -24.75
CA GLY A 271 18.53 -22.15 -26.18
C GLY A 271 19.53 -21.22 -26.86
N TRP A 272 19.42 -21.08 -28.18
CA TRP A 272 20.31 -20.21 -28.97
C TRP A 272 21.80 -20.53 -28.87
N GLY A 273 22.13 -21.79 -28.54
CA GLY A 273 23.49 -22.27 -28.31
C GLY A 273 24.01 -22.03 -26.89
N GLU A 274 23.18 -21.52 -25.98
CA GLU A 274 23.53 -21.25 -24.59
C GLU A 274 22.64 -22.07 -23.64
N SER A 275 23.21 -22.52 -22.52
CA SER A 275 22.50 -23.22 -21.46
C SER A 275 22.66 -22.45 -20.17
N ASN A 276 21.58 -22.35 -19.40
CA ASN A 276 21.52 -21.64 -18.12
C ASN A 276 22.04 -20.18 -18.19
N LYS A 277 21.77 -19.48 -19.29
CA LYS A 277 22.23 -18.12 -19.49
C LYS A 277 21.43 -17.17 -18.62
N PHE A 278 22.07 -16.56 -17.63
CA PHE A 278 21.45 -15.55 -16.79
C PHE A 278 21.07 -14.29 -17.60
N LEU A 279 19.81 -13.86 -17.47
CA LEU A 279 19.29 -12.67 -18.16
C LEU A 279 19.01 -11.50 -17.21
N GLY A 280 18.63 -11.78 -15.96
CA GLY A 280 18.25 -10.75 -15.00
C GLY A 280 17.83 -11.30 -13.64
N VAL A 281 17.81 -10.45 -12.63
CA VAL A 281 17.37 -10.77 -11.26
C VAL A 281 16.40 -9.72 -10.77
N GLY A 282 15.41 -10.13 -9.97
CA GLY A 282 14.44 -9.24 -9.38
C GLY A 282 14.18 -9.57 -7.93
N THR A 283 13.98 -8.54 -7.12
CA THR A 283 13.62 -8.66 -5.71
C THR A 283 12.25 -8.05 -5.46
N ALA A 284 11.43 -8.69 -4.63
CA ALA A 284 10.15 -8.15 -4.16
C ALA A 284 9.65 -8.86 -2.90
N ILE A 285 8.63 -8.32 -2.25
CA ILE A 285 7.97 -8.95 -1.09
C ILE A 285 7.24 -10.24 -1.49
N GLN A 286 6.82 -10.37 -2.74
CA GLN A 286 6.19 -11.59 -3.27
C GLN A 286 7.02 -12.20 -4.40
N LYS A 287 7.15 -13.54 -4.40
CA LYS A 287 7.88 -14.29 -5.45
C LYS A 287 7.36 -14.01 -6.87
N LYS A 288 6.03 -13.84 -7.04
CA LYS A 288 5.43 -13.52 -8.35
C LYS A 288 5.93 -12.18 -8.89
N GLU A 289 5.99 -11.17 -8.03
CA GLU A 289 6.47 -9.82 -8.35
C GLU A 289 8.00 -9.80 -8.55
N ALA A 290 8.75 -10.52 -7.72
CA ALA A 290 10.20 -10.67 -7.88
C ALA A 290 10.55 -11.25 -9.26
N GLY A 291 9.75 -12.21 -9.74
CA GLY A 291 9.87 -12.73 -11.09
C GLY A 291 9.50 -11.73 -12.20
N GLN A 292 8.55 -10.81 -11.97
CA GLN A 292 8.27 -9.73 -12.94
C GLN A 292 9.44 -8.75 -13.00
N ASN A 293 10.00 -8.40 -11.85
CA ASN A 293 11.16 -7.50 -11.75
C ASN A 293 12.39 -8.12 -12.43
N ALA A 294 12.59 -9.44 -12.30
CA ALA A 294 13.66 -10.16 -12.98
C ALA A 294 13.51 -10.08 -14.50
N ALA A 295 12.27 -10.22 -15.01
CA ALA A 295 11.98 -10.08 -16.43
C ALA A 295 12.13 -8.63 -16.91
N ALA A 296 11.74 -7.64 -16.09
CA ALA A 296 11.92 -6.22 -16.39
C ALA A 296 13.41 -5.87 -16.54
N MET A 297 14.25 -6.32 -15.59
CA MET A 297 15.71 -6.13 -15.68
C MET A 297 16.30 -6.76 -16.95
N ALA A 298 15.85 -7.95 -17.33
CA ALA A 298 16.29 -8.58 -18.58
C ALA A 298 15.91 -7.74 -19.82
N LEU A 299 14.69 -7.17 -19.84
CA LEU A 299 14.21 -6.32 -20.92
C LEU A 299 14.97 -4.99 -21.04
N GLU A 300 15.52 -4.46 -19.94
CA GLU A 300 16.34 -3.25 -19.95
C GLU A 300 17.68 -3.45 -20.67
N ASN A 301 18.17 -4.69 -20.77
CA ASN A 301 19.38 -5.00 -21.52
C ASN A 301 19.10 -5.03 -23.04
N LYS A 302 18.99 -3.83 -23.63
CA LYS A 302 18.65 -3.63 -25.05
C LYS A 302 19.58 -4.38 -26.01
N LYS A 303 20.87 -4.47 -25.70
CA LYS A 303 21.85 -5.21 -26.53
C LYS A 303 21.53 -6.69 -26.56
N LEU A 304 21.25 -7.27 -25.40
CA LEU A 304 20.91 -8.68 -25.26
C LEU A 304 19.55 -9.00 -25.90
N MET A 305 18.55 -8.12 -25.72
CA MET A 305 17.23 -8.27 -26.33
C MET A 305 17.29 -8.17 -27.87
N SER A 306 18.11 -7.27 -28.42
CA SER A 306 18.34 -7.20 -29.86
C SER A 306 19.00 -8.48 -30.37
N LEU A 307 20.08 -8.94 -29.73
CA LEU A 307 20.82 -10.14 -30.14
C LEU A 307 19.90 -11.37 -30.24
N TYR A 308 19.12 -11.66 -29.20
CA TYR A 308 18.22 -12.81 -29.23
C TYR A 308 16.97 -12.58 -30.09
N GLY A 309 16.50 -11.34 -30.19
CA GLY A 309 15.42 -10.98 -31.11
C GLY A 309 15.80 -11.26 -32.56
N ASP A 310 17.03 -10.95 -32.95
CA ASP A 310 17.54 -11.21 -34.30
C ASP A 310 17.74 -12.71 -34.54
N LYS A 311 18.26 -13.46 -33.54
CA LYS A 311 18.31 -14.93 -33.59
C LYS A 311 16.92 -15.55 -33.78
N LYS A 312 15.91 -15.04 -33.05
CA LYS A 312 14.52 -15.48 -33.17
C LYS A 312 13.96 -15.22 -34.57
N LYS A 313 14.15 -14.02 -35.11
CA LYS A 313 13.71 -13.68 -36.48
C LYS A 313 14.36 -14.60 -37.51
N ALA A 314 15.67 -14.83 -37.43
CA ALA A 314 16.38 -15.72 -38.33
C ALA A 314 15.85 -17.16 -38.27
N PHE A 315 15.59 -17.68 -37.07
CA PHE A 315 15.02 -19.01 -36.88
C PHE A 315 13.62 -19.15 -37.49
N LEU A 316 12.74 -18.17 -37.27
CA LEU A 316 11.38 -18.20 -37.83
C LEU A 316 11.39 -18.09 -39.35
N ALA A 317 12.28 -17.27 -39.92
CA ALA A 317 12.46 -17.17 -41.38
C ALA A 317 12.95 -18.49 -41.97
N ALA A 318 13.95 -19.14 -41.36
CA ALA A 318 14.45 -20.44 -41.80
C ALA A 318 13.37 -21.53 -41.72
N GLN A 319 12.56 -21.53 -40.66
CA GLN A 319 11.48 -22.49 -40.48
C GLN A 319 10.36 -22.28 -41.50
N LYS A 320 10.02 -21.02 -41.81
CA LYS A 320 9.06 -20.69 -42.87
C LYS A 320 9.54 -21.17 -44.24
N ALA A 321 10.79 -20.85 -44.62
CA ALA A 321 11.38 -21.29 -45.88
C ALA A 321 11.43 -22.83 -46.01
N LEU A 322 11.73 -23.54 -44.91
CA LEU A 322 11.73 -25.00 -44.90
C LEU A 322 10.33 -25.59 -45.12
N ASN A 323 9.29 -24.96 -44.56
CA ASN A 323 7.91 -25.40 -44.74
C ASN A 323 7.43 -25.14 -46.17
N GLU A 324 7.70 -23.97 -46.73
CA GLU A 324 7.37 -23.63 -48.12
C GLU A 324 8.09 -24.56 -49.13
N ALA A 325 9.34 -24.92 -48.86
CA ALA A 325 10.10 -25.89 -49.67
C ALA A 325 9.54 -27.32 -49.57
N LYS A 326 8.89 -27.69 -48.45
CA LYS A 326 8.23 -28.99 -48.29
C LYS A 326 6.87 -29.03 -48.98
N GLU A 327 6.10 -27.95 -48.92
CA GLU A 327 4.78 -27.84 -49.56
C GLU A 327 4.90 -27.80 -51.09
N SER A 328 5.89 -27.08 -51.63
CA SER A 328 6.18 -27.08 -53.07
C SER A 328 6.65 -28.44 -53.59
N LYS A 329 7.38 -29.23 -52.79
CA LYS A 329 7.76 -30.61 -53.13
C LYS A 329 6.63 -31.63 -52.96
N ALA A 330 5.59 -31.31 -52.19
CA ALA A 330 4.42 -32.18 -52.02
C ALA A 330 3.33 -31.91 -53.07
N SER A 331 3.42 -30.77 -53.78
CA SER A 331 2.47 -30.32 -54.80
C SER A 331 2.97 -30.53 -56.25
N ALA A 332 4.19 -31.05 -56.40
CA ALA A 332 4.82 -31.42 -57.67
C ALA A 332 4.91 -32.95 -57.76
#